data_AF-A0A9D7ZC83-F1
#
_entry.id   AF-A0A9D7ZC83-F1
#
_cell.length_a   1.000
_cell.length_b   1.000
_cell.length_c   1.000
_cell.angle_alpha   90.00
_cell.angle_beta   90.00
_cell.angle_gamma   90.00
#
_symmetry.space_group_name_H-M   'P 1'
#
loop_
_entity.id
_entity.type
_entity.pdbx_description
1 polymer ?
#
loop_
_entity_poly.entity_id
_entity_poly.type
_entity_poly.pdbx_seq_one_letter_code
_entity_poly.pdbx_strand_id
1 'polypeptide(L)' 'MKLAFLSPKLIAAILEGRQRADLSVNSLIHGEIPASWAEQERRFGV' A
#
# COMPACT_ATOMS: atom_id res chain seq x y z
N MET A 1 -13.45 -0.24 -5.96
CA MET A 1 -13.11 -0.27 -4.52
C MET A 1 -11.72 -0.88 -4.28
N LYS A 2 -10.66 -0.41 -4.96
CA LYS A 2 -9.34 -1.07 -4.90
C LYS A 2 -8.60 -0.89 -3.56
N LEU A 3 -8.86 0.21 -2.85
CA LEU A 3 -8.17 0.54 -1.59
C LEU A 3 -8.79 -0.10 -0.36
N ALA A 4 -9.89 -0.85 -0.50
CA ALA A 4 -10.58 -1.48 0.63
C ALA A 4 -9.81 -2.67 1.23
N PHE A 5 -8.77 -3.15 0.55
CA PHE A 5 -8.03 -4.37 0.90
C PHE A 5 -6.53 -4.13 1.09
N LEU A 6 -6.12 -2.91 1.42
CA LEU A 6 -4.74 -2.63 1.81
C LEU A 6 -4.41 -3.31 3.13
N SER A 7 -3.18 -3.79 3.29
CA SER A 7 -2.73 -4.40 4.53
C SER A 7 -2.78 -3.37 5.66
N PRO A 8 -3.12 -3.78 6.89
CA PRO A 8 -3.15 -2.87 8.04
C PRO A 8 -1.82 -2.12 8.24
N LYS A 9 -0.69 -2.80 7.96
CA LYS A 9 0.65 -2.23 8.09
C LYS A 9 0.91 -1.13 7.06
N LEU A 10 0.47 -1.33 5.82
CA LEU A 10 0.57 -0.31 4.78
C LEU A 10 -0.31 0.90 5.10
N ILE A 11 -1.52 0.68 5.61
CA ILE A 11 -2.40 1.76 6.07
C ILE A 11 -1.73 2.57 7.19
N ALA A 12 -1.14 1.91 8.19
CA ALA A 12 -0.42 2.58 9.27
C ALA A 12 0.73 3.43 8.71
N ALA A 13 1.58 2.86 7.85
CA ALA A 13 2.69 3.59 7.23
C ALA A 13 2.23 4.84 6.46
N ILE A 14 1.10 4.77 5.74
CA ILE A 14 0.50 5.91 5.05
C ILE A 14 0.04 6.99 6.04
N LEU A 15 -0.66 6.60 7.11
CA LEU A 15 -1.15 7.52 8.14
C LEU A 15 0.00 8.19 8.92
N GLU A 16 1.10 7.47 9.09
CA GLU A 16 2.28 7.92 9.82
C GLU A 16 3.29 8.67 8.92
N GLY A 17 3.02 8.78 7.61
CA GLY A 17 3.92 9.44 6.67
C GLY A 17 5.22 8.69 6.40
N ARG A 18 5.26 7.38 6.71
CA ARG A 18 6.43 6.51 6.53
C ARG A 18 6.38 5.66 5.26
N GLN A 19 5.32 5.81 4.46
CA GLN A 19 5.27 5.18 3.14
C GLN A 19 6.43 5.65 2.26
N ARG A 20 6.85 4.81 1.30
CA ARG A 20 7.87 5.20 0.32
C ARG A 20 7.43 6.46 -0.44
N ALA A 21 8.39 7.35 -0.73
CA ALA A 21 8.12 8.63 -1.37
C ALA A 21 7.50 8.52 -2.77
N ASP A 22 7.73 7.41 -3.48
CA ASP A 22 7.15 7.13 -4.79
C ASP A 22 5.75 6.50 -4.71
N LEU A 23 5.30 6.12 -3.51
CA LEU A 23 3.99 5.50 -3.30
C LEU A 23 2.92 6.56 -3.08
N SER A 24 2.17 6.86 -4.14
CA SER A 24 1.01 7.77 -4.10
C SER A 24 -0.32 7.01 -4.18
N VAL A 25 -1.41 7.63 -3.73
CA VAL A 25 -2.78 7.11 -3.94
C VAL A 25 -3.05 6.84 -5.42
N ASN A 26 -2.56 7.72 -6.30
CA ASN A 26 -2.66 7.54 -7.75
C ASN A 26 -1.96 6.24 -8.20
N SER A 27 -0.75 5.99 -7.72
CA SER A 27 -0.01 4.76 -8.03
C SER A 27 -0.72 3.49 -7.53
N LEU A 28 -1.40 3.55 -6.38
CA LEU A 28 -2.17 2.44 -5.82
C LEU A 28 -3.46 2.15 -6.61
N ILE A 29 -4.16 3.19 -7.08
CA ILE A 29 -5.41 3.04 -7.83
C ILE A 29 -5.15 2.48 -9.23
N HIS A 30 -4.10 2.97 -9.90
CA HIS A 30 -3.77 2.56 -11.26
C HIS A 30 -2.90 1.29 -11.30
N GLY A 31 -2.17 1.01 -10.22
CA GLY A 31 -1.39 -0.21 -10.07
C GLY A 31 -2.22 -1.46 -9.77
N GLU A 32 -1.55 -2.59 -9.86
CA GLU A 32 -2.03 -3.86 -9.35
C GLU A 32 -1.69 -3.97 -7.86
N ILE A 33 -2.71 -4.19 -7.03
CA ILE A 33 -2.56 -4.42 -5.60
C ILE A 33 -2.61 -5.93 -5.38
N PRO A 34 -1.53 -6.57 -4.89
CA PRO A 34 -1.54 -7.99 -4.56
C PRO A 34 -2.64 -8.32 -3.56
N ALA A 35 -3.33 -9.45 -3.71
CA ALA A 35 -4.36 -9.87 -2.77
C ALA A 35 -3.80 -10.28 -1.39
N SER A 36 -2.54 -10.76 -1.36
CA SER A 36 -1.85 -11.13 -0.12
C SER A 36 -1.24 -9.91 0.56
N TRP A 37 -1.55 -9.71 1.84
CA TRP A 37 -0.95 -8.64 2.64
C TRP A 37 0.57 -8.76 2.75
N ALA A 38 1.11 -9.96 2.94
CA ALA A 38 2.55 -10.16 2.98
C ALA A 38 3.23 -9.71 1.68
N GLU A 39 2.58 -9.92 0.54
CA GLU A 39 3.09 -9.48 -0.75
C GLU A 39 2.93 -7.97 -0.96
N GLN A 40 1.85 -7.36 -0.45
CA GLN A 40 1.72 -5.90 -0.40
C GLN A 40 2.84 -5.28 0.44
N GLU A 41 3.08 -5.78 1.64
CA GLU A 41 4.11 -5.27 2.54
C GLU A 41 5.51 -5.37 1.90
N ARG A 42 5.83 -6.51 1.29
CA ARG A 42 7.07 -6.71 0.54
C ARG A 42 7.20 -5.75 -0.65
N ARG A 43 6.14 -5.58 -1.44
CA ARG A 43 6.15 -4.72 -2.64
C ARG A 43 6.23 -3.24 -2.30
N PHE A 44 5.52 -2.81 -1.26
CA PHE A 44 5.41 -1.42 -0.85
C PHE A 44 6.40 -1.01 0.26
N GLY A 45 7.20 -1.96 0.76
CA GLY A 45 8.33 -1.70 1.63
C GLY A 45 7.95 -1.24 3.03
N VAL A 46 6.93 -1.85 3.63
CA VAL A 46 6.41 -1.51 4.96
C VAL A 46 6.57 -2.64 5.97
#